data_AF-A0A9P1G0N3-F1
#
_entry.id   AF-A0A9P1G0N3-F1
#
_cell.length_a   1.000
_cell.length_b   1.000
_cell.length_c   1.000
_cell.angle_alpha   90.00
_cell.angle_beta   90.00
_cell.angle_gamma   90.00
#
_symmetry.space_group_name_H-M   'P 1'
#
loop_
_entity.id
_entity.type
_entity.pdbx_description
1 polymer ?
#
loop_
_entity_poly.entity_id
_entity_poly.type
_entity_poly.pdbx_seq_one_letter_code
_entity_poly.pdbx_strand_id
1 'polypeptide(L)'
;MKAFRLFCQGDTLQADLWQLTDTGYVDSSSHLLDRVVKACSDPDDRHVIMRHLQEHLSISSNWRHLLGGLTLLLELVKHGPPMLFVEIGNGYHFDPVQRLSFLENFQYAEDPRVQKLIRNKAMSLRTALMQRMRSGDTCPDDGKSISSSDPYTLPKWRQGPINGLGGVELSCQVMRFYWGIAHTGN
;
A
#
# COMPACT_ATOMS: atom_id res chain seq x y z
N MET A 1 -25.78 28.12 -2.84
CA MET A 1 -26.24 26.72 -2.90
C MET A 1 -25.03 25.79 -3.03
N LYS A 2 -24.55 25.21 -1.92
CA LYS A 2 -23.50 24.18 -1.90
C LYS A 2 -23.74 23.26 -0.71
N ALA A 3 -24.69 22.33 -0.84
CA ALA A 3 -24.96 21.33 0.19
C ALA A 3 -25.72 20.15 -0.42
N PHE A 4 -25.06 19.34 -1.27
CA PHE A 4 -25.56 18.04 -1.74
C PHE A 4 -24.40 17.17 -2.27
N ARG A 5 -23.30 17.05 -1.52
CA ARG A 5 -22.16 16.16 -1.88
C ARG A 5 -21.62 15.36 -0.68
N LEU A 6 -22.48 14.87 0.21
CA LEU A 6 -22.00 14.20 1.44
C LEU A 6 -22.62 12.84 1.75
N PHE A 7 -23.56 12.31 0.94
CA PHE A 7 -24.22 11.03 1.28
C PHE A 7 -24.31 9.99 0.15
N CYS A 8 -23.78 10.26 -1.06
CA CYS A 8 -23.84 9.29 -2.18
C CYS A 8 -22.46 8.83 -2.69
N GLN A 9 -21.37 9.32 -2.11
CA GLN A 9 -20.02 9.05 -2.63
C GLN A 9 -19.59 7.59 -2.41
N GLY A 10 -19.98 6.99 -1.27
CA GLY A 10 -19.70 5.60 -0.93
C GLY A 10 -20.28 4.61 -1.94
N ASP A 11 -21.53 4.81 -2.38
CA ASP A 11 -22.16 3.91 -3.36
C ASP A 11 -21.47 4.00 -4.73
N THR A 12 -21.03 5.20 -5.13
CA THR A 12 -20.33 5.38 -6.42
C THR A 12 -18.90 4.86 -6.42
N LEU A 13 -18.13 5.12 -5.35
CA LEU A 13 -16.75 4.64 -5.25
C LEU A 13 -16.71 3.12 -5.10
N GLN A 14 -17.59 2.56 -4.28
CA GLN A 14 -17.68 1.10 -4.13
C GLN A 14 -18.09 0.42 -5.45
N ALA A 15 -19.01 1.02 -6.22
CA ALA A 15 -19.38 0.51 -7.54
C ALA A 15 -18.22 0.58 -8.54
N ASP A 16 -17.47 1.70 -8.56
CA ASP A 16 -16.28 1.85 -9.40
C ASP A 16 -15.21 0.81 -9.05
N LEU A 17 -14.98 0.56 -7.75
CA LEU A 17 -14.04 -0.46 -7.26
C LEU A 17 -14.46 -1.86 -7.71
N TRP A 18 -15.73 -2.22 -7.52
CA TRP A 18 -16.26 -3.50 -7.99
C TRP A 18 -16.11 -3.66 -9.50
N GLN A 19 -16.45 -2.64 -10.28
CA GLN A 19 -16.34 -2.70 -11.73
C GLN A 19 -14.89 -2.89 -12.20
N LEU A 20 -13.92 -2.31 -11.49
CA LEU A 20 -12.50 -2.49 -11.76
C LEU A 20 -11.99 -3.90 -11.41
N THR A 21 -12.49 -4.49 -10.34
CA THR A 21 -11.94 -5.76 -9.81
C THR A 21 -12.68 -7.01 -10.32
N ASP A 22 -13.91 -6.89 -10.80
CA ASP A 22 -14.76 -8.00 -11.26
C ASP A 22 -14.16 -8.79 -12.42
N THR A 23 -13.58 -8.09 -13.41
CA THR A 23 -13.05 -8.73 -14.63
C THR A 23 -11.71 -9.43 -14.41
N GLY A 24 -11.07 -9.25 -13.24
CA GLY A 24 -9.69 -9.67 -12.98
C GLY A 24 -8.63 -8.91 -13.77
N TYR A 25 -9.04 -7.89 -14.55
CA TYR A 25 -8.17 -7.04 -15.35
C TYR A 25 -8.56 -5.58 -15.17
N VAL A 26 -7.69 -4.80 -14.54
CA VAL A 26 -7.82 -3.34 -14.47
C VAL A 26 -7.15 -2.75 -15.70
N ASP A 27 -7.93 -2.07 -16.54
CA ASP A 27 -7.40 -1.24 -17.61
C ASP A 27 -6.78 0.03 -16.98
N SER A 28 -5.46 0.16 -17.10
CA SER A 28 -4.68 1.31 -16.61
C SER A 28 -5.12 2.65 -17.23
N SER A 29 -5.84 2.64 -18.35
CA SER A 29 -6.38 3.84 -19.03
C SER A 29 -7.85 4.12 -18.72
N SER A 30 -8.45 3.35 -17.80
CA SER A 30 -9.85 3.50 -17.44
C SER A 30 -10.10 4.77 -16.63
N HIS A 31 -11.09 5.57 -17.03
CA HIS A 31 -11.62 6.68 -16.23
C HIS A 31 -12.09 6.25 -14.82
N LEU A 32 -12.35 4.97 -14.60
CA LEU A 32 -12.66 4.43 -13.27
C LEU A 32 -11.42 4.51 -12.36
N LEU A 33 -10.25 4.16 -12.89
CA LEU A 33 -9.00 4.19 -12.14
C LEU A 33 -8.63 5.63 -11.74
N ASP A 34 -8.79 6.59 -12.66
CA ASP A 34 -8.59 8.01 -12.36
C ASP A 34 -9.46 8.50 -11.21
N ARG A 35 -10.74 8.08 -11.18
CA ARG A 35 -11.67 8.41 -10.10
C ARG A 35 -11.23 7.82 -8.77
N VAL A 36 -10.81 6.55 -8.75
CA VAL A 36 -10.31 5.87 -7.55
C VAL A 36 -9.01 6.51 -7.03
N VAL A 37 -8.05 6.79 -7.93
CA VAL A 37 -6.79 7.44 -7.57
C VAL A 37 -7.04 8.83 -6.99
N LYS A 38 -7.97 9.59 -7.58
CA LYS A 38 -8.38 10.90 -7.05
C LYS A 38 -9.04 10.77 -5.67
N ALA A 39 -9.89 9.76 -5.47
CA ALA A 39 -10.54 9.48 -4.20
C ALA A 39 -9.54 9.17 -3.08
N CYS A 40 -8.37 8.59 -3.38
CA CYS A 40 -7.30 8.39 -2.38
C CYS A 40 -6.78 9.69 -1.71
N SER A 41 -7.12 10.87 -2.23
CA SER A 41 -6.79 12.14 -1.57
C SER A 41 -7.61 12.36 -0.28
N ASP A 42 -8.79 11.77 -0.20
CA ASP A 42 -9.68 11.85 0.95
C ASP A 42 -9.44 10.67 1.92
N PRO A 43 -9.31 10.91 3.25
CA PRO A 43 -9.05 9.86 4.23
C PRO A 43 -10.17 8.81 4.36
N ASP A 44 -11.43 9.22 4.24
CA ASP A 44 -12.56 8.29 4.36
C ASP A 44 -12.63 7.38 3.13
N ASP A 45 -12.42 7.95 1.94
CA ASP A 45 -12.33 7.18 0.69
C ASP A 45 -11.13 6.22 0.69
N ARG A 46 -9.97 6.62 1.23
CA ARG A 46 -8.82 5.70 1.41
C ARG A 46 -9.20 4.50 2.25
N HIS A 47 -9.96 4.69 3.33
CA HIS A 47 -10.42 3.60 4.16
C HIS A 47 -11.33 2.64 3.38
N VAL A 48 -12.25 3.16 2.56
CA VAL A 48 -13.13 2.35 1.69
C VAL A 48 -12.31 1.52 0.71
N ILE A 49 -11.35 2.16 0.02
CA ILE A 49 -10.48 1.49 -0.96
C ILE A 49 -9.64 0.38 -0.29
N MET A 50 -9.06 0.67 0.88
CA MET A 50 -8.26 -0.30 1.62
C MET A 50 -9.09 -1.46 2.13
N ARG A 51 -10.32 -1.21 2.63
CA ARG A 51 -11.24 -2.29 3.01
C ARG A 51 -11.59 -3.18 1.81
N HIS A 52 -11.89 -2.59 0.65
CA HIS A 52 -12.17 -3.33 -0.57
C HIS A 52 -10.98 -4.21 -0.99
N LEU A 53 -9.75 -3.70 -0.92
CA LEU A 53 -8.54 -4.47 -1.17
C LEU A 53 -8.34 -5.60 -0.16
N GLN A 54 -8.63 -5.38 1.12
CA GLN A 54 -8.51 -6.41 2.14
C GLN A 54 -9.42 -7.61 1.84
N GLU A 55 -10.67 -7.35 1.42
CA GLU A 55 -11.63 -8.38 1.03
C GLU A 55 -11.13 -9.15 -0.20
N HIS A 56 -10.70 -8.42 -1.23
CA HIS A 56 -10.28 -9.02 -2.50
C HIS A 56 -8.97 -9.79 -2.40
N LEU A 57 -8.05 -9.35 -1.55
CA LEU A 57 -6.76 -9.98 -1.30
C LEU A 57 -6.83 -11.07 -0.21
N SER A 58 -8.01 -11.41 0.30
CA SER A 58 -8.18 -12.52 1.23
C SER A 58 -7.81 -13.86 0.57
N ILE A 59 -7.18 -14.76 1.33
CA ILE A 59 -6.79 -16.10 0.84
C ILE A 59 -8.02 -16.91 0.41
N SER A 60 -9.19 -16.66 1.02
CA SER A 60 -10.45 -17.32 0.69
C SER A 60 -11.14 -16.78 -0.57
N SER A 61 -10.56 -15.76 -1.22
CA SER A 61 -11.15 -15.10 -2.37
C SER A 61 -10.96 -15.93 -3.64
N ASN A 62 -11.89 -15.80 -4.59
CA ASN A 62 -11.74 -16.40 -5.92
C ASN A 62 -10.46 -15.85 -6.57
N TRP A 63 -9.71 -16.70 -7.29
CA TRP A 63 -8.47 -16.29 -7.93
C TRP A 63 -8.63 -15.08 -8.87
N ARG A 64 -9.81 -14.90 -9.48
CA ARG A 64 -10.12 -13.72 -10.32
C ARG A 64 -10.22 -12.44 -9.49
N HIS A 65 -10.91 -12.50 -8.36
CA HIS A 65 -11.00 -11.38 -7.41
C HIS A 65 -9.63 -11.06 -6.80
N LEU A 66 -8.84 -12.09 -6.44
CA LEU A 66 -7.44 -11.93 -6.03
C LEU A 66 -6.64 -11.19 -7.10
N LEU A 67 -6.77 -11.60 -8.36
CA LEU A 67 -6.06 -10.98 -9.47
C LEU A 67 -6.52 -9.54 -9.69
N GLY A 68 -7.82 -9.25 -9.59
CA GLY A 68 -8.38 -7.91 -9.64
C GLY A 68 -7.81 -7.01 -8.55
N GLY A 69 -7.85 -7.46 -7.29
CA GLY A 69 -7.27 -6.74 -6.15
C GLY A 69 -5.76 -6.51 -6.28
N LEU A 70 -5.01 -7.51 -6.76
CA LEU A 70 -3.58 -7.37 -7.05
C LEU A 70 -3.31 -6.34 -8.15
N THR A 71 -4.18 -6.25 -9.16
CA THR A 71 -4.04 -5.24 -10.22
C THR A 71 -4.37 -3.86 -9.69
N LEU A 72 -5.47 -3.70 -8.94
CA LEU A 72 -5.84 -2.43 -8.35
C LEU A 72 -4.74 -1.91 -7.41
N LEU A 73 -4.18 -2.76 -6.54
CA LEU A 73 -3.08 -2.37 -5.67
C LEU A 73 -1.82 -1.98 -6.45
N LEU A 74 -1.51 -2.67 -7.56
CA LEU A 74 -0.41 -2.29 -8.44
C LEU A 74 -0.60 -0.89 -9.02
N GLU A 75 -1.79 -0.57 -9.52
CA GLU A 75 -2.08 0.75 -10.07
C GLU A 75 -2.04 1.84 -9.00
N LEU A 76 -2.51 1.55 -7.79
CA LEU A 76 -2.37 2.45 -6.64
C LEU A 76 -0.89 2.66 -6.28
N VAL A 77 -0.04 1.63 -6.30
CA VAL A 77 1.41 1.78 -6.08
C VAL A 77 2.06 2.76 -7.07
N LYS A 78 1.62 2.73 -8.33
CA LYS A 78 2.16 3.60 -9.39
C LYS A 78 1.62 5.04 -9.30
N HIS A 79 0.32 5.20 -9.07
CA HIS A 79 -0.38 6.48 -9.28
C HIS A 79 -0.98 7.09 -8.00
N GLY A 80 -1.06 6.31 -6.92
CA GLY A 80 -1.65 6.72 -5.66
C GLY A 80 -0.83 7.80 -4.94
N PRO A 81 -1.51 8.63 -4.11
CA PRO A 81 -0.86 9.71 -3.38
C PRO A 81 0.05 9.18 -2.26
N PRO A 82 1.14 9.89 -1.90
CA PRO A 82 2.08 9.47 -0.87
C PRO A 82 1.43 9.16 0.49
N MET A 83 0.39 9.90 0.86
CA MET A 83 -0.35 9.73 2.13
C MET A 83 -0.91 8.32 2.31
N LEU A 84 -1.34 7.65 1.23
CA LEU A 84 -1.81 6.27 1.28
C LEU A 84 -0.71 5.33 1.79
N PHE A 85 0.54 5.53 1.35
CA PHE A 85 1.67 4.68 1.74
C PHE A 85 2.19 4.98 3.14
N VAL A 86 2.06 6.23 3.60
CA VAL A 86 2.29 6.58 5.00
C VAL A 86 1.31 5.84 5.90
N GLU A 87 0.03 5.78 5.52
CA GLU A 87 -0.98 5.05 6.29
C GLU A 87 -0.75 3.54 6.31
N ILE A 88 -0.37 2.97 5.16
CA ILE A 88 0.02 1.57 5.05
C ILE A 88 1.23 1.27 5.95
N GLY A 89 2.26 2.12 5.94
CA GLY A 89 3.45 1.95 6.77
C GLY A 89 3.20 2.03 8.27
N ASN A 90 2.17 2.78 8.67
CA ASN A 90 1.73 2.89 10.06
C ASN A 90 0.71 1.82 10.46
N GLY A 91 0.23 1.00 9.52
CA GLY A 91 -0.71 -0.10 9.79
C GLY A 91 -2.15 0.32 10.09
N TYR A 92 -2.62 1.48 9.59
CA TYR A 92 -3.96 2.01 9.96
C TYR A 92 -5.17 1.23 9.43
N HIS A 93 -5.03 0.42 8.38
CA HIS A 93 -6.17 -0.25 7.73
C HIS A 93 -6.03 -1.78 7.76
N PHE A 94 -5.16 -2.30 6.89
CA PHE A 94 -4.70 -3.68 6.86
C PHE A 94 -3.28 -3.65 6.28
N ASP A 95 -2.45 -4.65 6.57
CA ASP A 95 -1.07 -4.72 6.07
C ASP A 95 -1.02 -5.46 4.71
N PRO A 96 -0.87 -4.74 3.57
CA PRO A 96 -0.79 -5.37 2.26
C PRO A 96 0.56 -6.06 2.07
N VAL A 97 1.64 -5.61 2.72
CA VAL A 97 2.97 -6.24 2.61
C VAL A 97 2.92 -7.64 3.22
N GLN A 98 2.34 -7.76 4.42
CA GLN A 98 2.11 -9.06 5.05
C GLN A 98 1.20 -9.92 4.17
N ARG A 99 0.09 -9.37 3.65
CA ARG A 99 -0.84 -10.13 2.81
C ARG A 99 -0.18 -10.67 1.54
N LEU A 100 0.64 -9.86 0.88
CA LEU A 100 1.38 -10.27 -0.33
C LEU A 100 2.37 -11.40 -0.02
N SER A 101 3.00 -11.40 1.17
CA SER A 101 3.90 -12.50 1.56
C SER A 101 3.18 -13.85 1.68
N PHE A 102 1.91 -13.86 2.10
CA PHE A 102 1.09 -15.08 2.05
C PHE A 102 0.72 -15.48 0.62
N LEU A 103 0.40 -14.51 -0.25
CA LEU A 103 0.05 -14.77 -1.64
C LEU A 103 1.23 -15.27 -2.50
N GLU A 104 2.48 -15.00 -2.11
CA GLU A 104 3.67 -15.62 -2.72
C GLU A 104 3.69 -17.15 -2.58
N ASN A 105 2.97 -17.68 -1.60
CA ASN A 105 2.82 -19.12 -1.38
C ASN A 105 1.43 -19.64 -1.79
N PHE A 106 0.64 -18.83 -2.51
CA PHE A 106 -0.73 -19.17 -2.93
C PHE A 106 -0.78 -20.54 -3.63
N GLN A 107 -1.79 -21.35 -3.35
CA GLN A 107 -1.97 -22.67 -3.94
C GLN A 107 -3.30 -22.74 -4.69
N TYR A 108 -3.28 -23.28 -5.90
CA TYR A 108 -4.48 -23.49 -6.69
C TYR A 108 -4.35 -24.80 -7.46
N ALA A 109 -5.02 -25.84 -6.97
CA ALA A 109 -4.85 -27.20 -7.44
C ALA A 109 -5.42 -27.42 -8.86
N GLU A 110 -6.45 -26.65 -9.24
CA GLU A 110 -7.14 -26.80 -10.52
C GLU A 110 -6.29 -26.32 -11.70
N ASP A 111 -5.53 -25.23 -11.55
CA ASP A 111 -4.69 -24.69 -12.61
C ASP A 111 -3.34 -24.14 -12.08
N PRO A 112 -2.22 -24.83 -12.34
CA PRO A 112 -0.89 -24.39 -11.92
C PRO A 112 -0.44 -23.08 -12.60
N ARG A 113 -1.04 -22.70 -13.73
CA ARG A 113 -0.72 -21.43 -14.43
C ARG A 113 -1.26 -20.24 -13.63
N VAL A 114 -2.49 -20.34 -13.14
CA VAL A 114 -3.10 -19.33 -12.26
C VAL A 114 -2.30 -19.21 -10.97
N GLN A 115 -1.89 -20.34 -10.39
CA GLN A 115 -1.02 -20.35 -9.21
C GLN A 115 0.26 -19.55 -9.46
N LYS A 116 0.99 -19.87 -10.55
CA LYS A 116 2.23 -19.18 -10.91
C LYS A 116 2.01 -17.68 -11.18
N LEU A 117 0.91 -17.33 -11.85
CA LEU A 117 0.54 -15.94 -12.13
C LEU A 117 0.38 -15.13 -10.84
N ILE A 118 -0.41 -15.63 -9.88
CA ILE A 118 -0.66 -14.94 -8.62
C ILE A 118 0.63 -14.79 -7.81
N ARG A 119 1.42 -15.86 -7.68
CA ARG A 119 2.69 -15.82 -6.93
C ARG A 119 3.67 -14.80 -7.51
N ASN A 120 3.86 -14.82 -8.83
CA ASN A 120 4.76 -13.90 -9.51
C ASN A 120 4.32 -12.45 -9.34
N LYS A 121 3.01 -12.19 -9.48
CA LYS A 121 2.44 -10.85 -9.34
C LYS A 121 2.55 -10.35 -7.89
N ALA A 122 2.26 -11.20 -6.90
CA ALA A 122 2.42 -10.87 -5.49
C ALA A 122 3.87 -10.52 -5.13
N MET A 123 4.84 -11.30 -5.60
CA MET A 123 6.26 -11.07 -5.37
C MET A 123 6.76 -9.75 -5.97
N SER A 124 6.40 -9.50 -7.23
CA SER A 124 6.76 -8.25 -7.92
C SER A 124 6.12 -7.04 -7.23
N LEU A 125 4.83 -7.15 -6.87
CA LEU A 125 4.10 -6.09 -6.22
C LEU A 125 4.60 -5.80 -4.81
N ARG A 126 4.96 -6.82 -4.02
CA ARG A 126 5.53 -6.63 -2.68
C ARG A 126 6.82 -5.81 -2.76
N THR A 127 7.68 -6.14 -3.72
CA THR A 127 8.93 -5.41 -3.94
C THR A 127 8.67 -3.95 -4.31
N ALA A 128 7.75 -3.71 -5.25
CA ALA A 128 7.37 -2.36 -5.67
C ALA A 128 6.74 -1.53 -4.53
N LEU A 129 5.85 -2.14 -3.74
CA LEU A 129 5.20 -1.49 -2.61
C LEU A 129 6.22 -1.10 -1.53
N MET A 130 7.12 -2.01 -1.15
CA MET A 130 8.18 -1.71 -0.19
C MET A 130 9.12 -0.60 -0.67
N GLN A 131 9.44 -0.58 -1.97
CA GLN A 131 10.21 0.52 -2.56
C GLN A 131 9.44 1.83 -2.46
N ARG A 132 8.16 1.85 -2.82
CA ARG A 132 7.30 3.05 -2.76
C ARG A 132 7.19 3.62 -1.35
N MET A 133 7.05 2.76 -0.34
CA MET A 133 6.99 3.16 1.07
C MET A 133 8.30 3.75 1.57
N ARG A 134 9.45 3.28 1.05
CA ARG A 134 10.79 3.81 1.42
C ARG A 134 11.15 5.10 0.70
N SER A 135 10.74 5.23 -0.56
CA SER A 135 10.99 6.44 -1.35
C SER A 135 10.33 7.67 -0.73
N GLY A 136 9.28 7.46 0.08
CA GLY A 136 8.69 8.50 0.92
C GLY A 136 8.39 9.77 0.15
N ASP A 137 8.04 9.65 -1.16
CA ASP A 137 8.11 10.72 -2.16
C ASP A 137 7.58 12.02 -1.58
N THR A 138 8.53 12.80 -1.06
CA THR A 138 8.39 14.20 -0.80
C THR A 138 8.14 14.80 -2.17
N CYS A 139 6.96 15.39 -2.37
CA CYS A 139 6.71 16.25 -3.51
C CYS A 139 7.92 17.17 -3.71
N PRO A 140 8.41 17.37 -4.94
CA PRO A 140 9.33 18.47 -5.21
C PRO A 140 8.63 19.75 -4.76
N ASP A 141 9.14 20.36 -3.69
CA ASP A 141 8.81 21.73 -3.33
C ASP A 141 9.36 22.58 -4.47
N ASP A 142 8.48 22.99 -5.38
CA ASP A 142 8.77 24.03 -6.37
C ASP A 142 9.17 25.27 -5.58
N GLY A 143 10.50 25.46 -5.44
CA GLY A 143 11.13 26.50 -4.63
C GLY A 143 10.62 27.90 -4.98
N LYS A 144 9.49 28.29 -4.41
CA LYS A 144 9.02 29.65 -4.37
C LYS A 144 9.36 30.21 -3.01
N SER A 145 10.55 30.79 -2.97
CA SER A 145 11.03 31.66 -1.91
C SER A 145 9.98 32.72 -1.61
N ILE A 146 9.25 32.57 -0.51
CA ILE A 146 8.55 33.69 0.12
C ILE A 146 9.49 34.20 1.20
N SER A 147 10.21 35.26 0.84
CA SER A 147 10.83 36.13 1.82
C SER A 147 9.76 36.88 2.60
N SER A 148 10.03 37.09 3.89
CA SER A 148 9.55 38.18 4.75
C SER A 148 8.43 37.86 5.74
N SER A 149 8.84 37.94 7.02
CA SER A 149 8.13 38.48 8.20
C SER A 149 7.01 37.68 8.89
N ASP A 150 7.41 36.92 9.93
CA ASP A 150 6.80 36.77 11.29
C ASP A 150 5.33 36.28 11.46
N PRO A 151 4.85 35.77 12.63
CA PRO A 151 5.45 35.57 13.97
C PRO A 151 4.95 34.26 14.67
N TYR A 152 5.43 33.07 14.29
CA TYR A 152 5.11 31.83 15.03
C TYR A 152 6.37 31.17 15.58
N THR A 153 6.73 31.62 16.78
CA THR A 153 7.72 31.02 17.66
C THR A 153 7.32 29.58 18.03
N LEU A 154 8.17 28.60 17.73
CA LEU A 154 8.04 27.22 18.21
C LEU A 154 8.36 27.10 19.71
N PRO A 155 7.75 26.15 20.46
CA PRO A 155 7.93 26.04 21.91
C PRO A 155 9.32 25.53 22.33
N LYS A 156 9.84 26.12 23.40
CA LYS A 156 11.18 26.06 23.98
C LYS A 156 11.63 24.72 24.62
N TRP A 157 10.93 23.59 24.40
CA TRP A 157 11.20 22.34 25.15
C TRP A 157 12.04 21.28 24.42
N ARG A 158 12.69 21.62 23.28
CA ARG A 158 13.61 20.70 22.56
C ARG A 158 15.07 21.16 22.48
N GLN A 159 15.50 22.02 23.40
CA GLN A 159 16.93 22.35 23.55
C GLN A 159 17.51 21.56 24.73
N GLY A 160 17.83 20.29 24.47
CA GLY A 160 18.73 19.50 25.30
C GLY A 160 20.17 19.68 24.81
N PRO A 161 21.17 19.77 25.71
CA PRO A 161 22.54 20.07 25.33
C PRO A 161 23.21 18.88 24.64
N ILE A 162 23.90 19.19 23.54
CA ILE A 162 24.91 18.35 22.91
C ILE A 162 26.11 18.33 23.87
N ASN A 163 26.50 17.15 24.36
CA ASN A 163 27.85 16.82 24.82
C ASN A 163 27.99 15.30 24.94
N GLY A 164 29.01 14.72 24.28
CA GLY A 164 29.53 13.40 24.64
C GLY A 164 29.83 12.47 23.47
N LEU A 165 31.05 12.59 22.94
CA LEU A 165 31.72 11.60 22.08
C LEU A 165 31.94 10.26 22.81
N GLY A 166 31.83 9.16 22.06
CA GLY A 166 32.18 7.79 22.46
C GLY A 166 31.11 6.82 21.95
N GLY A 167 31.22 6.19 20.78
CA GLY A 167 32.33 5.35 20.36
C GLY A 167 32.10 3.93 20.86
N VAL A 168 31.14 3.20 20.30
CA VAL A 168 31.06 1.72 20.33
C VAL A 168 30.30 1.19 19.11
N GLU A 169 31.09 0.74 18.15
CA GLU A 169 30.93 -0.49 17.35
C GLU A 169 29.79 -1.43 17.76
N LEU A 170 28.80 -1.66 16.88
CA LEU A 170 27.92 -2.84 16.93
C LEU A 170 27.59 -3.35 15.52
N SER A 171 28.46 -4.23 15.05
CA SER A 171 28.16 -5.54 14.44
C SER A 171 26.90 -5.71 13.58
N CYS A 172 27.12 -5.85 12.28
CA CYS A 172 26.25 -6.56 11.35
C CYS A 172 26.30 -8.08 11.60
N GLN A 173 25.40 -8.64 12.41
CA GLN A 173 25.00 -10.04 12.27
C GLN A 173 23.78 -10.37 13.12
N VAL A 174 22.70 -10.80 12.47
CA VAL A 174 21.98 -12.07 12.71
C VAL A 174 20.70 -12.04 11.85
N MET A 175 20.76 -12.65 10.68
CA MET A 175 19.60 -13.35 10.12
C MET A 175 20.00 -14.83 10.01
N ARG A 176 19.67 -15.59 11.04
CA ARG A 176 19.64 -17.06 10.96
C ARG A 176 18.35 -17.45 10.25
N PHE A 177 18.54 -17.96 9.04
CA PHE A 177 17.59 -18.82 8.35
C PHE A 177 17.24 -20.02 9.23
N TYR A 178 15.95 -20.25 9.48
CA TYR A 178 15.44 -21.58 9.82
C TYR A 178 14.63 -22.07 8.62
N TRP A 179 15.29 -22.85 7.76
CA TRP A 179 14.64 -23.85 6.93
C TRP A 179 15.16 -25.20 7.44
N GLY A 180 14.32 -25.90 8.20
CA GLY A 180 14.57 -27.25 8.70
C GLY A 180 13.55 -28.19 8.11
N ILE A 181 13.98 -28.89 7.06
CA ILE A 181 13.28 -29.97 6.36
C ILE A 181 13.00 -31.11 7.36
N ALA A 182 11.74 -31.51 7.49
CA ALA A 182 11.36 -32.78 8.10
C ALA A 182 11.21 -33.84 6.99
N HIS A 183 12.16 -34.77 6.96
CA HIS A 183 12.10 -36.04 6.23
C HIS A 183 12.69 -37.14 7.12
N THR A 184 11.83 -37.92 7.74
CA THR A 184 11.96 -39.33 8.15
C THR A 184 10.51 -39.80 8.36
N GLY A 185 9.98 -40.89 7.80
CA GLY A 185 10.56 -42.17 7.41
C GLY A 185 9.95 -43.25 8.31
N ASN A 186 8.90 -43.93 7.85
CA ASN A 186 8.77 -45.39 7.84
C ASN A 186 7.57 -45.80 6.98
#